data_AF-A0A2N2D0E6-F1
#
_entry.id   AF-A0A2N2D0E6-F1
#
_cell.length_a   1.000
_cell.length_b   1.000
_cell.length_c   1.000
_cell.angle_alpha   90.00
_cell.angle_beta   90.00
_cell.angle_gamma   90.00
#
_symmetry.space_group_name_H-M   'P 1'
#
loop_
_entity.id
_entity.type
_entity.pdbx_description
1 polymer ?
#
loop_
_entity_poly.entity_id
_entity_poly.type
_entity_poly.pdbx_seq_one_letter_code
_entity_poly.pdbx_strand_id
1 'polypeptide(L)'
;MTTLIGNLKEFIAVRTPHLEGTYGGLGGTFATLADSCLRKKALPGFYDSGMIKTAEFRENKLFLVLSGRRTDADLMYALDVAIRNVGAFPFEGKALNLLIVEVSGEIEN
;
A
#
# COMPACT_ATOMS: atom_id res chain seq x y z
N MET A 1 33.96 -4.88 -13.65
CA MET A 1 32.61 -5.00 -14.24
C MET A 1 31.92 -6.10 -13.48
N THR A 2 31.27 -5.76 -12.37
CA THR A 2 30.68 -6.72 -11.43
C THR A 2 29.17 -6.61 -11.58
N THR A 3 28.56 -7.75 -11.87
CA THR A 3 27.22 -7.92 -12.41
C THR A 3 26.13 -7.21 -11.59
N LEU A 4 25.33 -6.38 -12.26
CA LEU A 4 24.09 -5.74 -11.80
C LEU A 4 23.00 -6.78 -11.46
N ILE A 5 23.17 -7.52 -10.37
CA ILE A 5 22.11 -8.36 -9.78
C ILE A 5 22.01 -8.12 -8.27
N GLY A 6 22.40 -6.93 -7.82
CA GLY A 6 22.34 -6.52 -6.43
C GLY A 6 21.34 -5.38 -6.22
N ASN A 7 20.26 -5.66 -5.49
CA ASN A 7 19.31 -4.70 -4.92
C ASN A 7 18.26 -4.07 -5.86
N LEU A 8 17.32 -4.86 -6.37
CA LEU A 8 15.99 -4.31 -6.69
C LEU A 8 15.22 -4.13 -5.37
N LYS A 9 15.63 -3.14 -4.57
CA LYS A 9 14.84 -2.73 -3.41
C LYS A 9 13.82 -1.70 -3.90
N GLU A 10 12.56 -1.92 -3.58
CA GLU A 10 11.49 -0.96 -3.82
C GLU A 10 11.09 -0.32 -2.48
N PHE A 11 10.59 0.92 -2.52
CA PHE A 11 10.12 1.61 -1.33
C PHE A 11 8.85 2.40 -1.65
N ILE A 12 7.90 2.40 -0.73
CA ILE A 12 6.65 3.17 -0.85
C ILE A 12 6.41 4.01 0.39
N ALA A 13 5.62 5.07 0.25
CA ALA A 13 4.97 5.67 1.41
C ALA A 13 3.48 5.34 1.39
N VAL A 14 2.96 5.14 2.58
CA VAL A 14 1.54 4.97 2.86
C VAL A 14 1.07 6.19 3.62
N ARG A 15 -0.05 6.76 3.21
CA ARG A 15 -0.63 7.95 3.81
C ARG A 15 -2.10 7.74 4.11
N THR A 16 -2.48 8.10 5.32
CA THR A 16 -3.85 8.45 5.68
C THR A 16 -3.95 9.98 5.75
N PRO A 17 -5.12 10.57 6.07
CA PRO A 17 -5.23 12.03 6.20
C PRO A 17 -4.23 12.65 7.20
N HIS A 18 -3.87 11.94 8.27
CA HIS A 18 -3.01 12.47 9.35
C HIS A 18 -1.77 11.63 9.66
N LEU A 19 -1.63 10.42 9.09
CA LEU A 19 -0.50 9.52 9.36
C LEU A 19 0.26 9.17 8.07
N GLU A 20 1.56 8.97 8.20
CA GLU A 20 2.44 8.48 7.14
C GLU A 20 3.32 7.34 7.66
N GLY A 21 3.54 6.32 6.83
CA GLY A 21 4.50 5.25 7.06
C GLY A 21 5.30 4.94 5.80
N THR A 22 6.53 4.48 5.97
CA THR A 22 7.39 4.06 4.85
C THR A 22 7.69 2.57 4.93
N TYR A 23 7.67 1.90 3.78
CA TYR A 23 7.90 0.46 3.68
C TYR A 23 8.89 0.13 2.58
N GLY A 24 9.72 -0.89 2.82
CA GLY A 24 10.67 -1.44 1.86
C GLY A 24 10.36 -2.88 1.51
N GLY A 25 10.52 -3.23 0.23
CA GLY A 25 10.32 -4.58 -0.31
C GLY A 25 11.35 -4.92 -1.39
N LEU A 26 11.25 -6.13 -1.93
CA LEU A 26 12.02 -6.56 -3.11
C LEU A 26 11.28 -6.17 -4.40
N GLY A 27 11.98 -6.18 -5.53
CA GLY A 27 11.41 -5.91 -6.85
C GLY A 27 10.12 -6.68 -7.11
N GLY A 28 9.06 -5.99 -7.51
CA GLY A 28 7.73 -6.57 -7.78
C GLY A 28 6.82 -6.71 -6.55
N THR A 29 7.30 -6.38 -5.34
CA THR A 29 6.48 -6.44 -4.12
C THR A 29 5.28 -5.50 -4.22
N PHE A 30 5.51 -4.25 -4.62
CA PHE A 30 4.44 -3.27 -4.67
C PHE A 30 3.61 -3.36 -5.94
N ALA A 31 4.14 -3.97 -7.00
CA ALA A 31 3.34 -4.39 -8.16
C ALA A 31 2.30 -5.45 -7.75
N THR A 32 2.66 -6.38 -6.86
CA THR A 32 1.74 -7.40 -6.31
C THR A 32 0.65 -6.76 -5.45
N LEU A 33 1.01 -5.77 -4.63
CA LEU A 33 0.05 -4.97 -3.86
C LEU A 33 -0.94 -4.26 -4.80
N ALA A 34 -0.41 -3.55 -5.81
CA ALA A 34 -1.22 -2.82 -6.77
C ALA A 34 -2.15 -3.72 -7.59
N ASP A 35 -1.69 -4.87 -8.11
CA ASP A 35 -2.56 -5.82 -8.85
C ASP A 35 -3.69 -6.33 -7.96
N SER A 36 -3.38 -6.68 -6.70
CA SER A 36 -4.37 -7.18 -5.75
C SER A 36 -5.45 -6.13 -5.47
N CYS A 37 -5.04 -4.89 -5.20
CA CYS A 37 -5.99 -3.82 -4.92
C CYS A 37 -6.77 -3.39 -6.17
N LEU A 38 -6.11 -3.21 -7.32
CA LEU A 38 -6.73 -2.65 -8.52
C LEU A 38 -7.61 -3.67 -9.25
N ARG A 39 -7.09 -4.88 -9.48
CA ARG A 39 -7.74 -5.89 -10.32
C ARG A 39 -8.58 -6.86 -9.50
N LYS A 40 -8.07 -7.34 -8.36
CA LYS A 40 -8.80 -8.28 -7.51
C LYS A 40 -9.75 -7.59 -6.53
N LYS A 41 -9.63 -6.27 -6.37
CA LYS A 41 -10.38 -5.47 -5.38
C LYS A 41 -10.27 -6.07 -3.97
N ALA A 42 -9.11 -6.64 -3.66
CA ALA A 42 -8.85 -7.31 -2.39
C ALA A 42 -7.56 -6.76 -1.77
N LEU A 43 -7.59 -6.55 -0.46
CA LEU A 43 -6.43 -6.15 0.30
C LEU A 43 -5.66 -7.43 0.70
N PRO A 44 -4.37 -7.60 0.34
CA PRO A 44 -3.62 -8.80 0.70
C PRO A 44 -3.69 -9.13 2.19
N GLY A 45 -3.86 -10.41 2.53
CA GLY A 45 -4.03 -10.85 3.92
C GLY A 45 -5.44 -10.68 4.49
N PHE A 46 -6.37 -10.07 3.76
CA PHE A 46 -7.78 -9.97 4.14
C PHE A 46 -8.61 -10.88 3.23
N TYR A 47 -9.47 -11.71 3.84
CA TYR A 47 -10.38 -12.61 3.13
C TYR A 47 -11.68 -11.93 2.68
N ASP A 48 -11.85 -10.64 2.99
CA ASP A 48 -13.05 -9.87 2.69
C ASP A 48 -12.91 -9.09 1.38
N SER A 49 -13.59 -9.57 0.33
CA SER A 49 -13.67 -8.90 -0.97
C SER A 49 -14.47 -7.58 -0.94
N GLY A 50 -15.18 -7.30 0.15
CA GLY A 50 -15.93 -6.06 0.36
C GLY A 50 -15.11 -4.94 1.00
N MET A 51 -13.86 -5.19 1.38
CA MET A 51 -13.05 -4.23 2.15
C MET A 51 -12.58 -3.03 1.33
N ILE A 52 -12.28 -3.21 0.03
CA ILE A 52 -11.89 -2.13 -0.88
C ILE A 52 -13.12 -1.66 -1.65
N LYS A 53 -13.60 -0.45 -1.34
CA LYS A 53 -14.68 0.21 -2.07
C LYS A 53 -14.19 0.74 -3.42
N THR A 54 -13.05 1.42 -3.40
CA THR A 54 -12.44 2.01 -4.59
C THR A 54 -10.95 1.73 -4.58
N ALA A 55 -10.42 1.39 -5.75
CA ALA A 55 -8.98 1.32 -5.97
C ALA A 55 -8.68 1.82 -7.38
N GLU A 56 -7.81 2.81 -7.49
CA GLU A 56 -7.43 3.42 -8.75
C GLU A 56 -6.00 3.93 -8.75
N PHE A 57 -5.42 4.06 -9.94
CA PHE A 57 -4.11 4.63 -10.13
C PHE A 57 -4.26 6.02 -10.74
N ARG A 58 -3.75 7.05 -10.07
CA ARG A 58 -3.74 8.44 -10.58
C ARG A 58 -2.41 9.09 -10.22
N GLU A 59 -1.82 9.84 -11.15
CA GLU A 59 -0.61 10.63 -10.89
C GLU A 59 0.54 9.84 -10.21
N ASN A 60 0.77 8.58 -10.62
CA ASN A 60 1.75 7.67 -10.02
C ASN A 60 1.48 7.28 -8.56
N LYS A 61 0.23 7.38 -8.10
CA LYS A 61 -0.22 6.97 -6.79
C LYS A 61 -1.31 5.92 -6.89
N LEU A 62 -1.32 4.99 -5.94
CA LEU A 62 -2.40 4.05 -5.73
C LEU A 62 -3.35 4.65 -4.69
N PHE A 63 -4.55 5.02 -5.12
CA PHE A 63 -5.59 5.51 -4.22
C PHE A 63 -6.50 4.34 -3.83
N LEU A 64 -6.69 4.15 -2.53
CA LEU A 64 -7.58 3.14 -1.96
C LEU A 64 -8.62 3.82 -1.08
N VAL A 65 -9.88 3.45 -1.24
CA VAL A 65 -10.95 3.80 -0.31
C VAL A 65 -11.43 2.50 0.30
N LEU A 66 -11.31 2.38 1.62
CA LEU A 66 -11.75 1.19 2.35
C LEU A 66 -13.17 1.38 2.90
N SER A 67 -13.97 0.32 2.86
CA SER A 67 -15.42 0.34 3.16
C SER A 67 -15.72 0.46 4.65
N GLY A 68 -16.68 1.29 5.06
CA GLY A 68 -16.98 1.53 6.47
C GLY A 68 -16.13 2.63 7.12
N ARG A 69 -16.56 3.05 8.31
CA ARG A 69 -15.90 4.09 9.10
C ARG A 69 -14.66 3.52 9.78
N ARG A 70 -13.49 4.08 9.48
CA ARG A 70 -12.19 3.69 10.03
C ARG A 70 -11.43 4.91 10.48
N THR A 71 -10.75 4.79 11.63
CA THR A 71 -9.78 5.80 12.05
C THR A 71 -8.51 5.68 11.22
N ASP A 72 -7.69 6.73 11.20
CA ASP A 72 -6.36 6.69 10.57
C ASP A 72 -5.50 5.53 11.10
N ALA A 73 -5.62 5.20 12.39
CA ALA A 73 -4.93 4.05 12.99
C ALA A 73 -5.41 2.72 12.41
N ASP A 74 -6.73 2.54 12.22
CA ASP A 74 -7.29 1.35 11.60
C ASP A 74 -6.88 1.21 10.12
N LEU A 75 -6.84 2.34 9.39
CA LEU A 75 -6.38 2.38 8.00
C LEU A 75 -4.91 2.00 7.89
N MET A 76 -4.06 2.59 8.75
CA MET A 76 -2.64 2.26 8.81
C MET A 76 -2.42 0.79 9.19
N TYR A 77 -3.17 0.28 10.17
CA TYR A 77 -3.10 -1.13 10.57
C TYR A 77 -3.47 -2.05 9.41
N ALA A 78 -4.56 -1.76 8.71
CA ALA A 78 -4.98 -2.56 7.56
C ALA A 78 -3.88 -2.61 6.47
N LEU A 79 -3.25 -1.47 6.18
CA LEU A 79 -2.17 -1.43 5.20
C LEU A 79 -0.86 -2.07 5.70
N ASP A 80 -0.50 -1.93 6.97
CA ASP A 80 0.68 -2.60 7.53
C ASP A 80 0.54 -4.12 7.37
N VAL A 81 -0.64 -4.67 7.70
CA VAL A 81 -0.95 -6.09 7.48
C VAL A 81 -0.84 -6.45 6.00
N ALA A 82 -1.42 -5.65 5.11
CA ALA A 82 -1.42 -5.93 3.68
C ALA A 82 -0.03 -5.92 3.06
N ILE A 83 0.78 -4.94 3.43
CA ILE A 83 2.13 -4.74 2.94
C ILE A 83 3.06 -5.86 3.43
N ARG A 84 2.90 -6.29 4.68
CA ARG A 84 3.61 -7.47 5.20
C ARG A 84 3.23 -8.76 4.47
N ASN A 85 1.97 -8.90 4.09
CA ASN A 85 1.49 -10.06 3.33
C ASN A 85 1.99 -10.13 1.88
N VAL A 86 2.54 -9.03 1.34
CA VAL A 86 3.26 -9.04 0.06
C VAL A 86 4.78 -9.08 0.22
N GLY A 87 5.28 -9.20 1.45
CA GLY A 87 6.72 -9.33 1.74
C GLY A 87 7.48 -8.03 1.89
N ALA A 88 6.79 -6.92 2.22
CA ALA A 88 7.42 -5.64 2.55
C ALA A 88 7.30 -5.32 4.05
N PHE A 89 8.26 -4.54 4.56
CA PHE A 89 8.40 -4.26 6.00
C PHE A 89 8.62 -2.77 6.26
N PRO A 90 8.30 -2.27 7.47
CA PRO A 90 8.60 -0.89 7.85
C PRO A 90 10.05 -0.52 7.59
N PHE A 91 10.26 0.69 7.08
CA PHE A 91 11.58 1.22 6.74
C PHE A 91 11.74 2.63 7.31
N GLU A 92 12.83 2.88 8.03
CA GLU A 92 13.08 4.14 8.75
C GLU A 92 13.79 5.22 7.89
N GLY A 93 13.88 5.04 6.57
CA GLY A 93 14.49 6.01 5.66
C GLY A 93 13.49 6.67 4.71
N LYS A 94 13.93 7.72 4.00
CA LYS A 94 13.12 8.36 2.95
C LYS A 94 13.02 7.42 1.74
N ALA A 95 11.80 7.08 1.34
CA ALA A 95 11.59 6.33 0.10
C ALA A 95 12.00 7.19 -1.10
N LEU A 96 12.80 6.63 -2.01
CA LEU A 96 13.37 7.33 -3.17
C LEU A 96 12.62 7.04 -4.48
N ASN A 97 11.73 6.04 -4.50
CA ASN A 97 10.96 5.58 -5.67
C ASN A 97 9.47 5.38 -5.32
N LEU A 98 8.82 6.42 -4.77
CA LEU A 98 7.50 6.32 -4.14
C LEU A 98 6.38 5.97 -5.13
N LEU A 99 5.81 4.78 -4.98
CA LEU A 99 4.35 4.67 -5.03
C LEU A 99 3.83 5.31 -3.73
N ILE A 100 2.89 6.25 -3.83
CA ILE A 100 2.12 6.71 -2.67
C ILE A 100 0.85 5.89 -2.62
N VAL A 101 0.58 5.24 -1.49
CA VAL A 101 -0.71 4.63 -1.22
C VAL A 101 -1.51 5.58 -0.34
N GLU A 102 -2.51 6.25 -0.92
CA GLU A 102 -3.41 7.13 -0.16
C GLU A 102 -4.65 6.35 0.24
N VAL A 103 -4.99 6.36 1.53
CA VAL A 103 -6.13 5.62 2.07
C VAL A 103 -7.07 6.52 2.86
N SER A 104 -8.35 6.40 2.56
CA SER A 104 -9.44 7.00 3.34
C SER A 104 -10.53 5.97 3.67
N GLY A 105 -11.30 6.26 4.73
CA GLY A 105 -12.55 5.57 5.04
C GLY A 105 -13.75 6.23 4.35
N GLU A 106 -14.92 5.60 4.42
CA GLU A 106 -16.17 6.22 3.93
C GLU A 106 -16.52 7.48 4.73
N ILE A 107 -16.81 8.56 4.00
CA ILE A 107 -17.48 9.75 4.53
C ILE A 107 -18.95 9.61 4.09
N GLU A 108 -19.89 9.48 5.04
CA GLU A 108 -21.32 9.67 4.75
C GLU A 108 -21.56 11.18 4.59
N ASN A 109 -22.21 11.55 3.48
CA ASN A 109 -22.78 12.89 3.30
C ASN A 109 -23.94 13.13 4.27
#